data_AF-A0AA97JC59-F1
#
_entry.id   AF-A0AA97JC59-F1
#
_cell.length_a   1.000
_cell.length_b   1.000
_cell.length_c   1.000
_cell.angle_alpha   90.00
_cell.angle_beta   90.00
_cell.angle_gamma   90.00
#
_symmetry.space_group_name_H-M   'P 1'
#
loop_
_entity.id
_entity.type
_entity.pdbx_description
1 polymer ?
#
loop_
_entity_poly.entity_id
_entity_poly.type
_entity_poly.pdbx_seq_one_letter_code
_entity_poly.pdbx_strand_id
1 'polypeptide(L)'
;MARMAKALEIDVSSAVPKTKDKLLCRIYGDKPATVGFPMLEGLEEIVEKVWKVPSDLPATSKHIEQMYKIKQGTWQSLIKHPPPSSLIAEEVQHRRSGSSSVPPDKEGKKMDALGRRQYSTSALALRIANYQTIMARYQLSLWEKLASYVTDLPADKKAVVSLLQTEAVQLSKQQMNAGNHAADTAARGMASAVLLRRHSWLRSTALSQEVKAKIEHLPFEGDSLFSSTTDEALKKKKARQTARSLGVTSADRSVFKPRYSTRYNPYQYHGRYRPRPYFHQYPPSRRRYTPTRQQSKRRRPFKSRPSQPPAQQKDPQGTGRQF
;
A
#
# COMPACT_ATOMS: atom_id res chain seq x y z
N MET A 1 -29.59 10.17 -3.03
CA MET A 1 -29.00 10.27 -1.68
C MET A 1 -29.96 10.88 -0.65
N ALA A 2 -30.36 12.15 -0.71
CA ALA A 2 -31.27 12.73 0.30
C ALA A 2 -32.63 11.98 0.45
N ARG A 3 -33.26 11.58 -0.66
CA ARG A 3 -34.48 10.73 -0.62
C ARG A 3 -34.25 9.36 0.01
N MET A 4 -33.13 8.70 -0.32
CA MET A 4 -32.70 7.43 0.29
C MET A 4 -32.49 7.58 1.81
N ALA A 5 -31.86 8.67 2.26
CA ALA A 5 -31.68 8.94 3.68
C ALA A 5 -33.03 9.07 4.41
N LYS A 6 -33.94 9.88 3.85
CA LYS A 6 -35.32 10.02 4.37
C LYS A 6 -36.07 8.68 4.41
N ALA A 7 -35.91 7.83 3.40
CA ALA A 7 -36.55 6.52 3.33
C ALA A 7 -35.93 5.47 4.29
N LEU A 8 -34.72 5.71 4.78
CA LEU A 8 -34.04 4.89 5.78
C LEU A 8 -34.07 5.53 7.19
N GLU A 9 -34.80 6.63 7.36
CA GLU A 9 -34.88 7.43 8.60
C GLU A 9 -33.50 7.90 9.12
N ILE A 10 -32.54 8.07 8.21
CA ILE A 10 -31.16 8.50 8.52
C ILE A 10 -31.09 10.03 8.51
N ASP A 11 -30.68 10.62 9.64
CA ASP A 11 -30.37 12.05 9.71
C ASP A 11 -29.14 12.40 8.86
N VAL A 12 -29.18 13.56 8.20
CA VAL A 12 -28.21 13.97 7.18
C VAL A 12 -27.74 15.38 7.40
N SER A 13 -26.42 15.53 7.56
CA SER A 13 -25.78 16.83 7.47
C SER A 13 -25.62 17.25 6.00
N SER A 14 -26.32 18.31 5.60
CA SER A 14 -26.19 18.92 4.27
C SER A 14 -25.10 19.99 4.30
N ALA A 15 -23.88 19.60 3.94
CA ALA A 15 -22.75 20.50 3.87
C ALA A 15 -22.70 21.23 2.51
N VAL A 16 -23.58 22.22 2.33
CA VAL A 16 -23.44 23.21 1.24
C VAL A 16 -22.73 24.45 1.79
N PRO A 17 -21.45 24.69 1.45
CA PRO A 17 -20.84 26.00 1.69
C PRO A 17 -21.58 27.03 0.83
N LYS A 18 -22.45 27.83 1.44
CA LYS A 18 -23.12 28.96 0.79
C LYS A 18 -22.11 30.08 0.56
N THR A 19 -21.28 29.93 -0.46
CA THR A 19 -20.36 30.99 -0.91
C THR A 19 -21.18 32.22 -1.29
N LYS A 20 -20.93 33.36 -0.64
CA LYS A 20 -21.64 34.63 -0.95
C LYS A 20 -21.20 35.24 -2.29
N ASP A 21 -20.13 34.72 -2.87
CA ASP A 21 -19.53 35.19 -4.11
C ASP A 21 -20.26 34.64 -5.35
N LYS A 22 -20.89 35.55 -6.11
CA LYS A 22 -21.63 35.27 -7.35
C LYS A 22 -20.75 34.72 -8.47
N LEU A 23 -19.44 35.00 -8.47
CA LEU A 23 -18.48 34.47 -9.44
C LEU A 23 -18.17 33.01 -9.15
N LEU A 24 -17.83 32.70 -7.88
CA LEU A 24 -17.58 31.32 -7.46
C LEU A 24 -18.84 30.44 -7.58
N CYS A 25 -20.04 30.99 -7.34
CA CYS A 25 -21.30 30.29 -7.60
C CYS A 25 -21.55 29.99 -9.09
N ARG A 26 -20.97 30.72 -10.04
CA ARG A 26 -21.02 30.36 -11.48
C ARG A 26 -19.97 29.32 -11.86
N ILE A 27 -18.81 29.33 -11.23
CA ILE A 27 -17.69 28.41 -11.53
C ILE A 27 -17.88 27.04 -10.87
N TYR A 28 -18.56 26.99 -9.71
CA TYR A 28 -18.73 25.77 -8.90
C TYR A 28 -20.20 25.40 -8.62
N GLY A 29 -21.16 26.06 -9.28
CA GLY A 29 -22.58 26.09 -8.91
C GLY A 29 -23.34 24.77 -8.90
N ASP A 30 -23.00 23.83 -9.79
CA ASP A 30 -23.72 22.55 -9.96
C ASP A 30 -23.04 21.36 -9.28
N LYS A 31 -22.24 21.59 -8.24
CA LYS A 31 -21.83 20.48 -7.36
C LYS A 31 -23.05 20.03 -6.54
N PRO A 32 -23.55 18.78 -6.70
CA PRO A 32 -24.68 18.31 -5.90
C PRO A 32 -24.33 18.39 -4.42
N ALA A 33 -25.29 18.83 -3.60
CA ALA A 33 -25.10 19.04 -2.18
C ALA A 33 -24.46 17.80 -1.53
N THR A 34 -23.34 18.00 -0.82
CA THR A 34 -22.64 16.89 -0.18
C THR A 34 -23.45 16.44 1.03
N VAL A 35 -23.97 15.23 0.94
CA VAL A 35 -24.79 14.55 1.95
C VAL A 35 -23.85 13.76 2.85
N GLY A 36 -23.67 14.20 4.09
CA GLY A 36 -22.98 13.45 5.13
C GLY A 36 -23.94 12.44 5.76
N PHE A 37 -23.51 11.18 5.85
CA PHE A 37 -24.22 10.11 6.55
C PHE A 37 -23.51 9.79 7.88
N PRO A 38 -24.24 9.44 8.95
CA PRO A 38 -23.66 8.88 10.16
C PRO A 38 -23.04 7.50 9.87
N MET A 39 -22.12 7.06 10.73
CA MET A 39 -21.66 5.67 10.71
C MET A 39 -22.75 4.78 11.31
N LEU A 40 -22.93 3.58 10.76
CA LEU A 40 -23.91 2.63 11.28
C LEU A 40 -23.36 1.96 12.54
N GLU A 41 -24.13 1.92 13.62
CA GLU A 41 -23.72 1.37 14.93
C GLU A 41 -23.02 -0.01 14.84
N GLY A 42 -23.59 -0.95 14.08
CA GLY A 42 -22.98 -2.27 13.85
C GLY A 42 -21.62 -2.25 13.10
N LEU A 43 -21.30 -1.17 12.37
CA LEU A 43 -19.96 -0.94 11.84
C LEU A 43 -19.03 -0.34 12.89
N GLU A 44 -19.54 0.52 13.79
CA GLU A 44 -18.79 1.06 14.92
C GLU A 44 -18.32 -0.07 15.85
N GLU A 45 -19.21 -1.00 16.23
CA GLU A 45 -18.85 -2.19 17.02
C GLU A 45 -17.72 -3.03 16.41
N ILE A 46 -17.76 -3.23 15.08
CA ILE A 46 -16.73 -3.97 14.34
C ILE A 46 -15.38 -3.22 14.42
N VAL A 47 -15.41 -1.90 14.22
CA VAL A 47 -14.22 -1.04 14.27
C VAL A 47 -13.62 -1.02 15.69
N GLU A 48 -14.44 -0.81 16.72
CA GLU A 48 -13.99 -0.84 18.11
C GLU A 48 -13.38 -2.19 18.51
N LYS A 49 -14.02 -3.29 18.12
CA LYS A 49 -13.51 -4.65 18.38
C LYS A 49 -12.14 -4.88 17.75
N VAL A 50 -11.90 -4.29 16.56
CA VAL A 50 -10.61 -4.31 15.88
C VAL A 50 -9.58 -3.41 16.58
N TRP A 51 -9.99 -2.25 17.10
CA TRP A 51 -9.09 -1.29 17.75
C TRP A 51 -8.66 -1.68 19.17
N LYS A 52 -9.38 -2.59 19.86
CA LYS A 52 -9.03 -3.05 21.22
C LYS A 52 -7.64 -3.71 21.30
N VAL A 53 -7.22 -4.50 20.30
CA VAL A 53 -5.89 -5.16 20.27
C VAL A 53 -5.28 -5.14 18.86
N PRO A 54 -4.75 -3.99 18.39
CA PRO A 54 -4.32 -3.85 17.00
C PRO A 54 -3.09 -4.69 16.64
N SER A 55 -2.26 -5.04 17.63
CA SER A 55 -1.02 -5.79 17.44
C SER A 55 -1.23 -7.26 17.08
N ASP A 56 -2.22 -7.91 17.68
CA ASP A 56 -2.43 -9.37 17.59
C ASP A 56 -3.33 -9.77 16.42
N LEU A 57 -4.00 -8.80 15.80
CA LEU A 57 -4.86 -9.03 14.66
C LEU A 57 -4.09 -9.54 13.43
N PRO A 58 -4.62 -10.54 12.71
CA PRO A 58 -4.11 -10.92 11.40
C PRO A 58 -4.28 -9.77 10.39
N ALA A 59 -3.58 -9.85 9.26
CA ALA A 59 -3.73 -8.86 8.18
C ALA A 59 -5.13 -8.84 7.57
N THR A 60 -5.76 -10.01 7.50
CA THR A 60 -7.01 -10.30 6.81
C THR A 60 -7.68 -11.51 7.47
N SER A 61 -9.01 -11.59 7.40
CA SER A 61 -9.75 -12.78 7.82
C SER A 61 -9.83 -13.78 6.67
N LYS A 62 -9.34 -15.01 6.88
CA LYS A 62 -9.37 -16.09 5.87
C LYS A 62 -10.77 -16.36 5.32
N HIS A 63 -11.81 -16.21 6.15
CA HIS A 63 -13.21 -16.37 5.71
C HIS A 63 -13.59 -15.29 4.67
N ILE A 64 -13.26 -14.03 4.95
CA ILE A 64 -13.51 -12.90 4.05
C ILE A 64 -12.69 -13.06 2.76
N GLU A 65 -11.44 -13.53 2.86
CA GLU A 65 -10.61 -13.82 1.68
C GLU A 65 -11.19 -14.92 0.77
N GLN A 66 -11.93 -15.88 1.34
CA GLN A 66 -12.58 -16.96 0.59
C GLN A 66 -13.91 -16.51 -0.06
N MET A 67 -14.58 -15.51 0.52
CA MET A 67 -15.80 -14.93 -0.03
C MET A 67 -15.52 -14.12 -1.32
N TYR A 68 -14.43 -13.35 -1.33
CA TYR A 68 -14.08 -12.46 -2.44
C TYR A 68 -12.94 -13.03 -3.31
N LYS A 69 -13.20 -14.12 -4.04
CA LYS A 69 -12.23 -14.78 -4.93
C LYS A 69 -12.25 -14.16 -6.34
N ILE A 70 -11.09 -13.81 -6.87
CA ILE A 70 -10.95 -13.40 -8.29
C ILE A 70 -10.58 -14.63 -9.13
N LYS A 71 -11.15 -14.74 -10.35
CA LYS A 71 -10.81 -15.80 -11.31
C LYS A 71 -9.31 -15.78 -11.62
N GLN A 72 -8.72 -16.96 -11.82
CA GLN A 72 -7.29 -17.08 -12.13
C GLN A 72 -6.96 -16.36 -13.46
N GLY A 73 -5.89 -15.58 -13.48
CA GLY A 73 -5.52 -14.70 -14.60
C GLY A 73 -4.49 -13.62 -14.22
N THR A 74 -4.39 -12.58 -15.04
CA THR A 74 -3.37 -11.51 -15.00
C THR A 74 -3.21 -10.80 -13.66
N TRP A 75 -4.25 -10.75 -12.82
CA TRP A 75 -4.21 -10.06 -11.52
C TRP A 75 -3.68 -10.93 -10.36
N GLN A 76 -3.28 -12.18 -10.60
CA GLN A 76 -2.77 -13.05 -9.54
C GLN A 76 -1.44 -12.61 -8.93
N SER A 77 -0.53 -12.01 -9.70
CA SER A 77 0.75 -11.53 -9.17
C SER A 77 0.53 -10.42 -8.14
N LEU A 78 -0.36 -9.48 -8.46
CA LEU A 78 -0.77 -8.36 -7.59
C LEU A 78 -1.53 -8.77 -6.31
N ILE A 79 -2.15 -9.95 -6.26
CA ILE A 79 -2.78 -10.46 -5.03
C ILE A 79 -1.73 -11.10 -4.11
N LYS A 80 -0.64 -11.63 -4.65
CA LYS A 80 0.47 -12.20 -3.89
C LYS A 80 1.38 -11.08 -3.39
N HIS A 81 2.14 -11.34 -2.33
CA HIS A 81 3.17 -10.39 -1.91
C HIS A 81 4.30 -10.37 -2.95
N PRO A 82 4.67 -9.21 -3.53
CA PRO A 82 5.78 -9.17 -4.46
C PRO A 82 7.08 -9.56 -3.72
N PRO A 83 7.85 -10.53 -4.24
CA PRO A 83 9.13 -10.95 -3.66
C PRO A 83 10.20 -9.84 -3.76
N PRO A 84 11.21 -9.87 -2.89
CA PRO A 84 12.40 -9.03 -3.00
C PRO A 84 13.37 -9.66 -4.02
N SER A 85 13.07 -9.58 -5.31
CA SER A 85 13.91 -10.13 -6.40
C SER A 85 14.61 -9.00 -7.15
N SER A 86 15.88 -8.73 -6.81
CA SER A 86 16.79 -7.82 -7.53
C SER A 86 18.22 -7.88 -6.95
N LEU A 87 19.18 -7.19 -7.57
CA LEU A 87 20.54 -7.00 -7.03
C LEU A 87 20.55 -6.36 -5.64
N ILE A 88 19.47 -5.66 -5.24
CA ILE A 88 19.34 -5.07 -3.88
C ILE A 88 19.19 -6.18 -2.85
N ALA A 89 18.38 -7.21 -3.15
CA ALA A 89 18.21 -8.34 -2.27
C ALA A 89 19.51 -9.15 -2.17
N GLU A 90 20.22 -9.34 -3.27
CA GLU A 90 21.53 -10.01 -3.31
C GLU A 90 22.59 -9.24 -2.51
N GLU A 91 22.74 -7.93 -2.72
CA GLU A 91 23.69 -7.06 -1.98
C GLU A 91 23.41 -7.06 -0.46
N VAL A 92 22.12 -7.15 -0.07
CA VAL A 92 21.70 -7.31 1.33
C VAL A 92 21.98 -8.72 1.86
N GLN A 93 21.82 -9.76 1.03
CA GLN A 93 22.07 -11.16 1.38
C GLN A 93 23.55 -11.51 1.47
N HIS A 94 24.43 -10.96 0.61
CA HIS A 94 25.88 -11.20 0.64
C HIS A 94 26.55 -10.83 1.98
N ARG A 95 25.89 -10.01 2.82
CA ARG A 95 26.32 -9.70 4.19
C ARG A 95 25.96 -10.79 5.22
N ARG A 96 25.43 -11.94 4.78
CA ARG A 96 25.11 -13.12 5.61
C ARG A 96 25.44 -14.41 4.87
N SER A 97 25.83 -15.46 5.60
CA SER A 97 25.87 -16.82 5.06
C SER A 97 24.45 -17.40 4.97
N GLY A 98 23.72 -17.09 3.89
CA GLY A 98 22.44 -17.74 3.55
C GLY A 98 21.40 -16.82 2.90
N SER A 99 20.63 -17.37 1.97
CA SER A 99 19.49 -16.70 1.35
C SER A 99 18.40 -16.39 2.39
N SER A 100 17.92 -15.15 2.44
CA SER A 100 16.88 -14.72 3.37
C SER A 100 15.91 -13.76 2.70
N SER A 101 14.62 -14.08 2.77
CA SER A 101 13.51 -13.35 2.14
C SER A 101 12.99 -12.16 2.98
N VAL A 102 13.79 -11.66 3.92
CA VAL A 102 13.41 -10.64 4.90
C VAL A 102 14.61 -9.71 5.18
N PRO A 103 14.43 -8.39 5.43
CA PRO A 103 15.55 -7.50 5.78
C PRO A 103 16.41 -8.03 6.95
N PRO A 104 17.71 -7.69 7.00
CA PRO A 104 18.64 -8.32 7.93
C PRO A 104 18.48 -7.79 9.37
N ASP A 105 18.09 -6.52 9.51
CA ASP A 105 18.00 -5.79 10.76
C ASP A 105 16.60 -5.89 11.42
N LYS A 106 16.55 -5.77 12.76
CA LYS A 106 15.32 -6.00 13.55
C LYS A 106 14.18 -5.05 13.18
N GLU A 107 14.50 -3.82 12.80
CA GLU A 107 13.53 -2.77 12.48
C GLU A 107 13.00 -2.92 11.06
N GLY A 108 13.88 -3.17 10.07
CA GLY A 108 13.51 -3.55 8.71
C GLY A 108 12.61 -4.78 8.69
N LYS A 109 12.87 -5.80 9.51
CA LYS A 109 11.96 -6.94 9.71
C LYS A 109 10.56 -6.52 10.15
N LYS A 110 10.45 -5.58 11.10
CA LYS A 110 9.17 -5.05 11.58
C LYS A 110 8.47 -4.23 10.49
N MET A 111 9.19 -3.38 9.77
CA MET A 111 8.63 -2.56 8.69
C MET A 111 8.17 -3.40 7.50
N ASP A 112 8.93 -4.41 7.07
CA ASP A 112 8.53 -5.35 6.01
C ASP A 112 7.33 -6.22 6.42
N ALA A 113 7.22 -6.59 7.70
CA ALA A 113 6.04 -7.26 8.23
C ALA A 113 4.80 -6.36 8.24
N LEU A 114 4.92 -5.09 8.68
CA LEU A 114 3.84 -4.10 8.60
C LEU A 114 3.44 -3.81 7.15
N GLY A 115 4.41 -3.69 6.25
CA GLY A 115 4.18 -3.51 4.82
C GLY A 115 3.48 -4.71 4.18
N ARG A 116 3.87 -5.95 4.49
CA ARG A 116 3.10 -7.14 4.08
C ARG A 116 1.67 -7.10 4.63
N ARG A 117 1.49 -6.78 5.91
CA ARG A 117 0.17 -6.67 6.54
C ARG A 117 -0.72 -5.67 5.79
N GLN A 118 -0.24 -4.45 5.59
CA GLN A 118 -0.95 -3.41 4.84
C GLN A 118 -1.24 -3.82 3.40
N TYR A 119 -0.31 -4.52 2.74
CA TYR A 119 -0.50 -5.02 1.37
C TYR A 119 -1.65 -6.04 1.31
N SER A 120 -1.71 -7.02 2.22
CA SER A 120 -2.83 -7.98 2.29
C SER A 120 -4.16 -7.31 2.56
N THR A 121 -4.22 -6.38 3.53
CA THR A 121 -5.45 -5.65 3.86
C THR A 121 -5.94 -4.83 2.67
N SER A 122 -5.03 -4.13 1.99
CA SER A 122 -5.36 -3.31 0.82
C SER A 122 -5.75 -4.17 -0.39
N ALA A 123 -5.06 -5.28 -0.64
CA ALA A 123 -5.41 -6.22 -1.70
C ALA A 123 -6.78 -6.90 -1.44
N LEU A 124 -7.14 -7.16 -0.18
CA LEU A 124 -8.50 -7.63 0.15
C LEU A 124 -9.54 -6.53 -0.08
N ALA A 125 -9.27 -5.28 0.32
CA ALA A 125 -10.15 -4.15 0.05
C ALA A 125 -10.40 -3.95 -1.46
N LEU A 126 -9.36 -4.09 -2.29
CA LEU A 126 -9.50 -4.05 -3.75
C LEU A 126 -10.39 -5.19 -4.29
N ARG A 127 -10.30 -6.40 -3.71
CA ARG A 127 -11.19 -7.53 -4.08
C ARG A 127 -12.64 -7.26 -3.69
N ILE A 128 -12.89 -6.69 -2.51
CA ILE A 128 -14.22 -6.28 -2.04
C ILE A 128 -14.80 -5.21 -2.98
N ALA A 129 -14.02 -4.17 -3.30
CA ALA A 129 -14.40 -3.09 -4.21
C ALA A 129 -14.78 -3.63 -5.61
N ASN A 130 -13.96 -4.53 -6.18
CA ASN A 130 -14.27 -5.18 -7.45
C ASN A 130 -15.61 -5.95 -7.41
N TYR A 131 -15.87 -6.72 -6.35
CA TYR A 131 -17.14 -7.40 -6.16
C TYR A 131 -18.32 -6.43 -6.05
N GLN A 132 -18.18 -5.34 -5.29
CA GLN A 132 -19.21 -4.30 -5.15
C GLN A 132 -19.52 -3.62 -6.49
N THR A 133 -18.51 -3.29 -7.30
CA THR A 133 -18.70 -2.69 -8.63
C THR A 133 -19.39 -3.67 -9.60
N ILE A 134 -19.05 -4.96 -9.57
CA ILE A 134 -19.72 -5.99 -10.38
C ILE A 134 -21.19 -6.13 -9.97
N MET A 135 -21.47 -6.22 -8.67
CA MET A 135 -22.85 -6.28 -8.15
C MET A 135 -23.66 -5.05 -8.55
N ALA A 136 -23.11 -3.85 -8.39
CA ALA A 136 -23.77 -2.60 -8.76
C ALA A 136 -24.01 -2.49 -10.27
N ARG A 137 -23.07 -2.98 -11.12
CA ARG A 137 -23.29 -3.04 -12.57
C ARG A 137 -24.38 -4.03 -12.96
N TYR A 138 -24.48 -5.17 -12.28
CA TYR A 138 -25.56 -6.13 -12.48
C TYR A 138 -26.91 -5.56 -12.05
N GLN A 139 -26.97 -4.92 -10.88
CA GLN A 139 -28.17 -4.21 -10.40
C GLN A 139 -28.63 -3.15 -11.40
N LEU A 140 -27.71 -2.33 -11.94
CA LEU A 140 -28.01 -1.38 -13.01
C LEU A 140 -28.61 -2.09 -14.23
N SER A 141 -28.06 -3.23 -14.66
CA SER A 141 -28.61 -4.00 -15.79
C SER A 141 -30.01 -4.58 -15.55
N LEU A 142 -30.39 -4.86 -14.30
CA LEU A 142 -31.75 -5.26 -13.95
C LEU A 142 -32.72 -4.08 -14.08
N TRP A 143 -32.33 -2.89 -13.63
CA TRP A 143 -33.14 -1.68 -13.79
C TRP A 143 -33.22 -1.19 -15.25
N GLU A 144 -32.17 -1.40 -16.04
CA GLU A 144 -32.16 -1.19 -17.49
C GLU A 144 -33.15 -2.14 -18.19
N LYS A 145 -33.18 -3.43 -17.81
CA LYS A 145 -34.16 -4.41 -18.31
C LYS A 145 -35.59 -4.11 -17.85
N LEU A 146 -35.79 -3.57 -16.64
CA LEU A 146 -37.13 -3.21 -16.17
C LEU A 146 -37.76 -2.14 -17.08
N ALA A 147 -36.96 -1.26 -17.71
CA ALA A 147 -37.41 -0.16 -18.55
C ALA A 147 -38.43 -0.57 -19.62
N SER A 148 -38.19 -1.70 -20.29
CA SER A 148 -39.06 -2.20 -21.36
C SER A 148 -40.42 -2.71 -20.87
N TYR A 149 -40.59 -2.93 -19.57
CA TYR A 149 -41.88 -3.28 -18.97
C TYR A 149 -42.60 -2.04 -18.40
N VAL A 150 -41.86 -0.96 -18.09
CA VAL A 150 -42.43 0.32 -17.62
C VAL A 150 -43.23 1.01 -18.73
N THR A 151 -42.90 0.77 -20.00
CA THR A 151 -43.66 1.31 -21.15
C THR A 151 -45.09 0.80 -21.19
N ASP A 152 -45.31 -0.44 -20.79
CA ASP A 152 -46.56 -1.20 -21.03
C ASP A 152 -47.53 -1.13 -19.84
N LEU A 153 -47.08 -0.54 -18.72
CA LEU A 153 -47.89 -0.32 -17.51
C LEU A 153 -48.97 0.76 -17.72
N PRO A 154 -50.18 0.59 -17.13
CA PRO A 154 -51.20 1.64 -17.09
C PRO A 154 -50.68 2.94 -16.50
N ALA A 155 -51.18 4.08 -16.99
CA ALA A 155 -50.67 5.42 -16.69
C ALA A 155 -50.50 5.68 -15.19
N ASP A 156 -51.50 5.32 -14.39
CA ASP A 156 -51.57 5.48 -12.93
C ASP A 156 -50.41 4.77 -12.20
N LYS A 157 -49.96 3.62 -12.70
CA LYS A 157 -48.83 2.86 -12.14
C LYS A 157 -47.49 3.26 -12.77
N LYS A 158 -47.51 3.65 -14.04
CA LYS A 158 -46.33 4.00 -14.83
C LYS A 158 -45.51 5.12 -14.21
N ALA A 159 -46.15 6.16 -13.66
CA ALA A 159 -45.46 7.27 -13.00
C ALA A 159 -44.65 6.82 -11.77
N VAL A 160 -45.25 5.99 -10.90
CA VAL A 160 -44.62 5.50 -9.67
C VAL A 160 -43.45 4.56 -9.99
N VAL A 161 -43.64 3.62 -10.92
CA VAL A 161 -42.59 2.68 -11.32
C VAL A 161 -41.44 3.40 -12.03
N SER A 162 -41.72 4.39 -12.88
CA SER A 162 -40.68 5.22 -13.52
C SER A 162 -39.85 5.97 -12.48
N LEU A 163 -40.49 6.56 -11.45
CA LEU A 163 -39.77 7.25 -10.38
C LEU A 163 -38.83 6.30 -9.63
N LEU A 164 -39.34 5.14 -9.19
CA LEU A 164 -38.56 4.11 -8.51
C LEU A 164 -37.37 3.65 -9.36
N GLN A 165 -37.58 3.40 -10.65
CA GLN A 165 -36.54 3.00 -11.58
C GLN A 165 -35.45 4.07 -11.69
N THR A 166 -35.81 5.36 -11.84
CA THR A 166 -34.81 6.43 -11.93
C THR A 166 -33.98 6.56 -10.66
N GLU A 167 -34.58 6.42 -9.47
CA GLU A 167 -33.85 6.42 -8.19
C GLU A 167 -32.91 5.22 -8.07
N ALA A 168 -33.34 4.03 -8.48
CA ALA A 168 -32.55 2.83 -8.35
C ALA A 168 -31.39 2.75 -9.37
N VAL A 169 -31.58 3.31 -10.58
CA VAL A 169 -30.50 3.57 -11.56
C VAL A 169 -29.48 4.57 -11.00
N GLN A 170 -29.93 5.64 -10.34
CA GLN A 170 -29.04 6.61 -9.68
C GLN A 170 -28.26 5.94 -8.54
N LEU A 171 -28.92 5.14 -7.69
CA LEU A 171 -28.29 4.40 -6.60
C LEU A 171 -27.21 3.45 -7.11
N SER A 172 -27.51 2.65 -8.14
CA SER A 172 -26.55 1.70 -8.74
C SER A 172 -25.32 2.43 -9.30
N LYS A 173 -25.50 3.59 -9.95
CA LYS A 173 -24.39 4.45 -10.41
C LYS A 173 -23.56 5.00 -9.26
N GLN A 174 -24.18 5.43 -8.15
CA GLN A 174 -23.46 5.89 -6.96
C GLN A 174 -22.69 4.75 -6.29
N GLN A 175 -23.24 3.54 -6.23
CA GLN A 175 -22.57 2.36 -5.69
C GLN A 175 -21.37 1.92 -6.56
N MET A 176 -21.47 2.01 -7.89
CA MET A 176 -20.31 1.84 -8.79
C MET A 176 -19.21 2.87 -8.53
N ASN A 177 -19.57 4.14 -8.34
CA ASN A 177 -18.62 5.21 -8.01
C ASN A 177 -17.95 4.97 -6.64
N ALA A 178 -18.72 4.56 -5.62
CA ALA A 178 -18.18 4.19 -4.31
C ALA A 178 -17.20 3.01 -4.40
N GLY A 179 -17.52 1.98 -5.21
CA GLY A 179 -16.60 0.88 -5.51
C GLY A 179 -15.31 1.35 -6.19
N ASN A 180 -15.39 2.29 -7.15
CA ASN A 180 -14.21 2.89 -7.77
C ASN A 180 -13.35 3.69 -6.77
N HIS A 181 -13.96 4.47 -5.88
CA HIS A 181 -13.23 5.20 -4.82
C HIS A 181 -12.58 4.26 -3.81
N ALA A 182 -13.24 3.15 -3.45
CA ALA A 182 -12.68 2.10 -2.61
C ALA A 182 -11.50 1.40 -3.30
N ALA A 183 -11.57 1.17 -4.62
CA ALA A 183 -10.48 0.61 -5.41
C ALA A 183 -9.26 1.56 -5.49
N ASP A 184 -9.45 2.87 -5.71
CA ASP A 184 -8.36 3.87 -5.68
C ASP A 184 -7.72 3.93 -4.27
N THR A 185 -8.53 3.96 -3.21
CA THR A 185 -8.05 3.95 -1.83
C THR A 185 -7.24 2.69 -1.52
N ALA A 186 -7.71 1.52 -1.98
CA ALA A 186 -6.99 0.26 -1.85
C ALA A 186 -5.68 0.25 -2.65
N ALA A 187 -5.66 0.76 -3.89
CA ALA A 187 -4.47 0.88 -4.71
C ALA A 187 -3.41 1.78 -4.05
N ARG A 188 -3.81 2.94 -3.48
CA ARG A 188 -2.94 3.80 -2.68
C ARG A 188 -2.39 3.07 -1.45
N GLY A 189 -3.22 2.29 -0.76
CA GLY A 189 -2.80 1.44 0.36
C GLY A 189 -1.75 0.39 -0.03
N MET A 190 -1.91 -0.24 -1.20
CA MET A 190 -0.91 -1.17 -1.77
C MET A 190 0.39 -0.44 -2.14
N ALA A 191 0.31 0.76 -2.73
CA ALA A 191 1.48 1.58 -3.06
C ALA A 191 2.25 2.02 -1.80
N SER A 192 1.56 2.48 -0.75
CA SER A 192 2.16 2.79 0.55
C SER A 192 2.83 1.57 1.20
N ALA A 193 2.21 0.39 1.07
CA ALA A 193 2.79 -0.87 1.51
C ALA A 193 4.07 -1.24 0.74
N VAL A 194 4.09 -1.08 -0.59
CA VAL A 194 5.27 -1.30 -1.43
C VAL A 194 6.40 -0.34 -1.03
N LEU A 195 6.10 0.95 -0.83
CA LEU A 195 7.07 1.96 -0.36
C LEU A 195 7.67 1.57 1.00
N LEU A 196 6.82 1.23 1.98
CA LEU A 196 7.27 0.81 3.32
C LEU A 196 8.19 -0.41 3.26
N ARG A 197 7.87 -1.38 2.39
CA ARG A 197 8.72 -2.55 2.15
C ARG A 197 10.03 -2.15 1.47
N ARG A 198 10.03 -1.37 0.38
CA ARG A 198 11.26 -0.89 -0.28
C ARG A 198 12.19 -0.19 0.71
N HIS A 199 11.66 0.71 1.52
CA HIS A 199 12.40 1.41 2.56
C HIS A 199 13.05 0.43 3.54
N SER A 200 12.29 -0.55 4.05
CA SER A 200 12.80 -1.55 5.00
C SER A 200 13.99 -2.35 4.50
N TRP A 201 14.02 -2.66 3.19
CA TRP A 201 15.13 -3.35 2.52
C TRP A 201 16.31 -2.40 2.28
N LEU A 202 16.05 -1.24 1.68
CA LEU A 202 17.05 -0.23 1.34
C LEU A 202 17.79 0.31 2.57
N ARG A 203 17.14 0.36 3.75
CA ARG A 203 17.74 0.79 5.01
C ARG A 203 19.06 0.08 5.31
N SER A 204 19.09 -1.24 5.13
CA SER A 204 20.26 -2.10 5.36
C SER A 204 21.38 -2.00 4.31
N THR A 205 21.13 -1.33 3.18
CA THR A 205 22.15 -1.15 2.12
C THR A 205 23.13 -0.03 2.44
N ALA A 206 24.35 -0.13 1.92
CA ALA A 206 25.37 0.93 1.96
C ALA A 206 25.14 2.03 0.89
N LEU A 207 23.94 2.13 0.32
CA LEU A 207 23.61 3.16 -0.67
C LEU A 207 23.51 4.55 0.00
N SER A 208 23.81 5.60 -0.77
CA SER A 208 23.56 6.99 -0.36
C SER A 208 22.05 7.28 -0.28
N GLN A 209 21.64 8.16 0.64
CA GLN A 209 20.22 8.45 0.88
C GLN A 209 19.47 8.93 -0.38
N GLU A 210 20.13 9.77 -1.20
CA GLU A 210 19.62 10.21 -2.51
C GLU A 210 19.28 9.04 -3.45
N VAL A 211 20.06 7.95 -3.40
CA VAL A 211 19.86 6.77 -4.24
C VAL A 211 18.80 5.84 -3.65
N LYS A 212 18.69 5.75 -2.31
CA LYS A 212 17.57 5.06 -1.66
C LYS A 212 16.24 5.72 -2.05
N ALA A 213 16.12 7.04 -1.91
CA ALA A 213 14.95 7.80 -2.31
C ALA A 213 14.59 7.61 -3.79
N LYS A 214 15.58 7.68 -4.70
CA LYS A 214 15.35 7.42 -6.14
C LYS A 214 14.80 6.02 -6.42
N ILE A 215 15.27 4.99 -5.71
CA ILE A 215 14.77 3.61 -5.87
C ILE A 215 13.37 3.45 -5.27
N GLU A 216 13.10 4.11 -4.13
CA GLU A 216 11.77 4.12 -3.50
C GLU A 216 10.68 4.65 -4.45
N HIS A 217 10.98 5.73 -5.19
CA HIS A 217 10.08 6.39 -6.14
C HIS A 217 9.96 5.74 -7.53
N LEU A 218 10.68 4.65 -7.84
CA LEU A 218 10.52 3.97 -9.13
C LEU A 218 9.10 3.37 -9.28
N PRO A 219 8.59 3.15 -10.50
CA PRO A 219 7.34 2.44 -10.72
C PRO A 219 7.28 1.07 -10.03
N PHE A 220 6.06 0.55 -9.81
CA PHE A 220 5.84 -0.81 -9.31
C PHE A 220 5.08 -1.61 -10.37
N GLU A 221 5.71 -2.68 -10.85
CA GLU A 221 5.24 -3.49 -11.98
C GLU A 221 4.40 -4.70 -11.56
N GLY A 222 4.20 -4.93 -10.26
CA GLY A 222 3.39 -6.03 -9.71
C GLY A 222 4.19 -7.26 -9.33
N ASP A 223 5.16 -7.67 -10.15
CA ASP A 223 5.82 -8.99 -10.04
C ASP A 223 6.98 -9.03 -9.03
N SER A 224 7.63 -7.90 -8.75
CA SER A 224 8.76 -7.80 -7.81
C SER A 224 8.71 -6.50 -7.01
N LEU A 225 9.21 -6.54 -5.78
CA LEU A 225 9.38 -5.33 -4.95
C LEU A 225 10.34 -4.32 -5.60
N PHE A 226 11.27 -4.83 -6.41
CA PHE A 226 12.29 -4.11 -7.13
C PHE A 226 12.33 -4.63 -8.59
N SER A 227 12.07 -3.77 -9.57
CA SER A 227 12.07 -4.14 -11.00
C SER A 227 13.48 -4.16 -11.60
N SER A 228 13.62 -4.64 -12.84
CA SER A 228 14.84 -4.53 -13.64
C SER A 228 15.36 -3.09 -13.75
N THR A 229 14.46 -2.10 -13.76
CA THR A 229 14.78 -0.66 -13.74
C THR A 229 15.60 -0.27 -12.50
N THR A 230 15.37 -0.94 -11.37
CA THR A 230 16.16 -0.73 -10.13
C THR A 230 17.60 -1.24 -10.31
N ASP A 231 17.76 -2.39 -10.98
CA ASP A 231 19.06 -2.99 -11.25
C ASP A 231 19.85 -2.19 -12.28
N GLU A 232 19.19 -1.64 -13.30
CA GLU A 232 19.82 -0.72 -14.26
C GLU A 232 20.31 0.57 -13.57
N ALA A 233 19.49 1.17 -12.70
CA ALA A 233 19.88 2.34 -11.92
C ALA A 233 21.11 2.05 -11.03
N LEU A 234 21.19 0.85 -10.46
CA LEU A 234 22.34 0.39 -9.67
C LEU A 234 23.56 0.08 -10.53
N LYS A 235 23.42 -0.62 -11.65
CA LYS A 235 24.50 -0.90 -12.62
C LYS A 235 25.11 0.41 -13.13
N LYS A 236 24.28 1.39 -13.52
CA LYS A 236 24.72 2.72 -13.96
C LYS A 236 25.47 3.49 -12.86
N LYS A 237 25.09 3.31 -11.58
CA LYS A 237 25.83 3.86 -10.44
C LYS A 237 27.15 3.14 -10.20
N LYS A 238 27.17 1.80 -10.16
CA LYS A 238 28.39 1.00 -10.00
C LYS A 238 29.39 1.34 -11.11
N ALA A 239 28.96 1.36 -12.38
CA ALA A 239 29.77 1.78 -13.52
C ALA A 239 30.36 3.20 -13.36
N ARG A 240 29.57 4.19 -12.90
CA ARG A 240 30.07 5.55 -12.61
C ARG A 240 31.07 5.60 -11.44
N GLN A 241 30.92 4.74 -10.44
CA GLN A 241 31.88 4.62 -9.33
C GLN A 241 33.19 3.99 -9.81
N THR A 242 33.10 2.89 -10.58
CA THR A 242 34.25 2.21 -11.20
C THR A 242 35.00 3.14 -12.17
N ALA A 243 34.29 3.87 -13.03
CA ALA A 243 34.89 4.84 -13.94
C ALA A 243 35.66 5.94 -13.18
N ARG A 244 35.09 6.46 -12.07
CA ARG A 244 35.78 7.42 -11.19
C ARG A 244 37.01 6.83 -10.52
N SER A 245 36.97 5.59 -10.03
CA SER A 245 38.14 4.94 -9.41
C SER A 245 39.24 4.59 -10.41
N LEU A 246 38.89 4.39 -11.69
CA LEU A 246 39.84 4.16 -12.79
C LEU A 246 40.35 5.46 -13.44
N GLY A 247 40.03 6.63 -12.89
CA GLY A 247 40.42 7.93 -13.46
C GLY A 247 39.66 8.32 -14.75
N VAL A 248 38.72 7.48 -15.21
CA VAL A 248 37.87 7.70 -16.38
C VAL A 248 36.69 8.62 -16.00
N THR A 249 37.00 9.82 -15.53
CA THR A 249 36.03 10.91 -15.52
C THR A 249 35.94 11.49 -16.92
N SER A 250 34.75 11.52 -17.51
CA SER A 250 34.50 12.22 -18.78
C SER A 250 35.09 13.63 -18.72
N ALA A 251 36.06 13.89 -19.59
CA ALA A 251 36.79 15.14 -19.63
C ALA A 251 35.94 16.24 -20.28
N ASP A 252 34.88 16.69 -19.60
CA ASP A 252 34.41 18.05 -19.77
C ASP A 252 33.70 18.61 -18.53
N ARG A 253 34.48 19.40 -17.79
CA ARG A 253 34.07 20.64 -17.12
C ARG A 253 35.34 21.27 -16.59
N SER A 254 36.05 21.94 -17.49
CA SER A 254 37.03 22.94 -17.13
C SER A 254 36.33 23.99 -16.26
N VAL A 255 36.44 23.85 -14.94
CA VAL A 255 35.98 24.87 -14.00
C VAL A 255 36.89 26.07 -14.21
N PHE A 256 36.44 26.98 -15.07
CA PHE A 256 37.06 28.28 -15.28
C PHE A 256 37.06 29.01 -13.93
N LYS A 257 38.19 28.91 -13.22
CA LYS A 257 38.46 29.73 -12.04
C LYS A 257 38.92 31.08 -12.58
N PRO A 258 38.11 32.15 -12.55
CA PRO A 258 38.63 33.47 -12.82
C PRO A 258 39.79 33.73 -11.84
N ARG A 259 40.96 34.09 -12.38
CA ARG A 259 42.11 34.49 -11.58
C ARG A 259 41.75 35.82 -10.91
N TYR A 260 41.23 35.76 -9.68
CA TYR A 260 41.12 36.94 -8.85
C TYR A 260 42.51 37.45 -8.54
N SER A 261 42.84 38.59 -9.14
CA SER A 261 44.09 39.32 -8.92
C SER A 261 44.26 39.62 -7.43
N THR A 262 45.40 39.21 -6.89
CA THR A 262 45.75 39.41 -5.49
C THR A 262 46.10 40.88 -5.25
N ARG A 263 45.09 41.73 -5.03
CA ARG A 263 45.33 43.06 -4.45
C ARG A 263 45.52 42.94 -2.95
N TYR A 264 46.78 43.04 -2.57
CA TYR A 264 47.29 43.30 -1.23
C TYR A 264 46.46 44.38 -0.53
N ASN A 265 45.90 44.07 0.65
CA ASN A 265 45.24 45.06 1.51
C ASN A 265 45.78 44.90 2.94
N PRO A 266 46.84 45.63 3.31
CA PRO A 266 47.31 45.68 4.70
C PRO A 266 46.35 46.53 5.52
N TYR A 267 46.43 46.38 6.86
CA TYR A 267 45.58 47.06 7.84
C TYR A 267 44.11 46.61 7.89
N GLN A 268 43.83 45.65 8.77
CA GLN A 268 42.83 45.88 9.81
C GLN A 268 43.18 45.08 11.08
N TYR A 269 43.76 45.81 12.04
CA TYR A 269 43.94 45.39 13.42
C TYR A 269 42.59 45.44 14.18
N HIS A 270 42.58 44.97 15.42
CA HIS A 270 41.43 44.91 16.34
C HIS A 270 40.41 43.81 15.95
N GLY A 271 40.31 42.67 16.64
CA GLY A 271 40.66 42.40 18.03
C GLY A 271 39.43 42.55 18.92
N ARG A 272 38.63 41.48 19.02
CA ARG A 272 37.63 41.32 20.09
C ARG A 272 37.73 39.90 20.67
N TYR A 273 38.25 39.84 21.88
CA TYR A 273 38.14 38.70 22.77
C TYR A 273 36.67 38.25 22.87
N ARG A 274 36.40 36.96 22.69
CA ARG A 274 35.21 36.30 23.22
C ARG A 274 35.66 35.35 24.35
N PRO A 275 35.29 35.60 25.62
CA PRO A 275 35.58 34.69 26.70
C PRO A 275 34.94 33.32 26.47
N ARG A 276 35.67 32.27 26.84
CA ARG A 276 35.24 30.87 26.74
C ARG A 276 34.74 30.42 28.11
N PRO A 277 33.45 30.09 28.31
CA PRO A 277 33.01 29.51 29.57
C PRO A 277 33.62 28.11 29.75
N TYR A 278 34.33 27.92 30.85
CA TYR A 278 34.57 26.60 31.44
C TYR A 278 33.32 26.16 32.23
N PHE A 279 33.40 25.00 32.90
CA PHE A 279 32.32 24.25 33.58
C PHE A 279 31.45 23.41 32.64
N HIS A 280 31.14 22.13 32.89
CA HIS A 280 31.57 21.24 33.99
C HIS A 280 31.95 19.85 33.44
N GLN A 281 33.02 19.27 33.99
CA GLN A 281 33.23 17.82 33.95
C GLN A 281 32.36 17.16 35.03
N TYR A 282 31.65 16.09 34.69
CA TYR A 282 31.17 15.10 35.66
C TYR A 282 31.77 13.72 35.31
N PRO A 283 32.17 12.91 36.31
CA PRO A 283 33.00 11.72 36.10
C PRO A 283 32.18 10.47 35.71
N PRO A 284 32.83 9.45 35.10
CA PRO A 284 32.18 8.19 34.75
C PRO A 284 32.10 7.23 35.96
N SER A 285 30.90 6.90 36.42
CA SER A 285 30.70 5.87 37.45
C SER A 285 31.04 4.47 36.92
N ARG A 286 32.04 3.85 37.56
CA ARG A 286 32.55 2.51 37.26
C ARG A 286 31.65 1.38 37.79
N ARG A 287 31.59 0.28 37.02
CA ARG A 287 31.55 -1.14 37.44
C ARG A 287 30.48 -1.61 38.44
N ARG A 288 29.74 -2.67 38.05
CA ARG A 288 29.95 -4.08 38.49
C ARG A 288 29.06 -4.99 37.62
N TYR A 289 29.65 -5.93 36.88
CA TYR A 289 29.91 -7.34 37.21
C TYR A 289 28.71 -8.27 36.98
N THR A 290 28.90 -9.25 36.10
CA THR A 290 28.04 -10.42 35.88
C THR A 290 28.18 -11.43 37.02
N PRO A 291 27.12 -12.22 37.32
CA PRO A 291 27.07 -13.63 36.90
C PRO A 291 25.68 -14.05 36.35
N THR A 292 25.35 -15.32 36.05
CA THR A 292 26.03 -16.40 35.29
C THR A 292 25.04 -17.58 35.13
N ARG A 293 24.89 -18.15 33.91
CA ARG A 293 24.18 -19.42 33.56
C ARG A 293 22.71 -19.60 34.04
N GLN A 294 21.86 -20.01 33.09
CA GLN A 294 21.38 -21.41 33.12
C GLN A 294 20.98 -21.89 31.71
N GLN A 295 21.72 -22.89 31.20
CA GLN A 295 21.29 -23.70 30.06
C GLN A 295 20.38 -24.82 30.58
N SER A 296 19.09 -24.79 30.26
CA SER A 296 18.21 -25.95 30.45
C SER A 296 17.78 -26.54 29.11
N LYS A 297 18.42 -27.64 28.73
CA LYS A 297 18.05 -28.48 27.58
C LYS A 297 16.58 -28.92 27.72
N ARG A 298 15.74 -28.69 26.71
CA ARG A 298 14.53 -29.51 26.50
C ARG A 298 14.45 -30.01 25.06
N ARG A 299 15.07 -31.17 24.84
CA ARG A 299 14.71 -32.06 23.73
C ARG A 299 13.22 -32.40 23.86
N ARG A 300 12.45 -32.33 22.78
CA ARG A 300 11.21 -33.11 22.62
C ARG A 300 11.45 -34.15 21.52
N PRO A 301 10.99 -35.40 21.70
CA PRO A 301 11.29 -36.48 20.76
C PRO A 301 10.45 -36.37 19.49
N PHE A 302 10.99 -36.91 18.40
CA PHE A 302 10.25 -37.24 17.18
C PHE A 302 9.06 -38.15 17.55
N LYS A 303 7.86 -37.86 17.03
CA LYS A 303 6.83 -38.88 16.81
C LYS A 303 6.88 -39.30 15.35
N SER A 304 7.07 -40.60 15.15
CA SER A 304 7.07 -41.26 13.85
C SER A 304 5.69 -41.20 13.19
N ARG A 305 5.70 -41.10 11.86
CA ARG A 305 4.53 -41.11 10.99
C ARG A 305 4.28 -42.55 10.52
N PRO A 306 3.08 -43.12 10.69
CA PRO A 306 2.74 -44.38 10.04
C PRO A 306 2.61 -44.18 8.53
N SER A 307 3.21 -45.10 7.77
CA SER A 307 3.07 -45.20 6.31
C SER A 307 1.72 -45.83 5.94
N GLN A 308 0.98 -45.20 5.03
CA GLN A 308 -0.13 -45.85 4.31
C GLN A 308 0.37 -46.33 2.92
N PRO A 309 -0.06 -47.52 2.45
CA PRO A 309 0.30 -48.04 1.13
C PRO A 309 -0.49 -47.33 0.00
N PRO A 310 -0.03 -47.44 -1.27
CA PRO A 310 -0.64 -46.74 -2.40
C PRO A 310 -2.00 -47.33 -2.79
N ALA A 311 -2.97 -46.47 -3.03
CA ALA A 311 -4.26 -46.84 -3.62
C ALA A 311 -4.11 -47.12 -5.12
N GLN A 312 -4.79 -48.15 -5.59
CA GLN A 312 -4.71 -48.64 -6.97
C GLN A 312 -5.30 -47.66 -7.98
N GLN A 313 -4.61 -47.57 -9.12
CA GLN A 313 -5.05 -46.89 -10.32
C GLN A 313 -6.20 -47.69 -10.96
N LYS A 314 -7.37 -47.06 -11.14
CA LYS A 314 -8.47 -47.60 -11.94
C LYS A 314 -8.74 -46.68 -13.11
N ASP A 315 -8.70 -47.23 -14.31
CA ASP A 315 -9.13 -46.56 -15.54
C ASP A 315 -10.65 -46.33 -15.54
N PRO A 316 -11.12 -45.20 -16.10
CA PRO A 316 -12.46 -45.09 -16.63
C PRO A 316 -12.46 -45.39 -18.13
N GLN A 317 -12.93 -46.59 -18.51
CA GLN A 317 -13.46 -46.79 -19.85
C GLN A 317 -14.72 -45.91 -20.03
N GLY A 318 -14.90 -45.36 -21.23
CA GLY A 318 -15.88 -44.30 -21.47
C GLY A 318 -17.31 -44.78 -21.77
N THR A 319 -18.23 -43.82 -21.67
CA THR A 319 -19.55 -43.71 -22.34
C THR A 319 -19.98 -42.25 -22.12
N GLY A 320 -20.67 -41.54 -23.02
CA GLY A 320 -21.35 -41.96 -24.24
C GLY A 320 -22.85 -41.64 -24.18
N ARG A 321 -23.21 -40.34 -24.31
CA ARG A 321 -24.55 -39.73 -24.60
C ARG A 321 -24.41 -38.20 -24.38
N GLN A 322 -24.73 -37.30 -25.30
CA GLN A 322 -26.04 -36.99 -25.90
C GLN A 322 -27.14 -36.82 -24.84
N PHE A 323 -27.34 -35.58 -24.37
CA PHE A 323 -28.39 -34.67 -24.85
C PHE A 323 -27.94 -33.21 -24.63
#